data_AF-A0A9P7BL10-F1
#
_entry.id   AF-A0A9P7BL10-F1
#
_cell.length_a   1.000
_cell.length_b   1.000
_cell.length_c   1.000
_cell.angle_alpha   90.00
_cell.angle_beta   90.00
_cell.angle_gamma   90.00
#
_symmetry.space_group_name_H-M   'P 1'
#
loop_
_entity.id
_entity.type
_entity.pdbx_description
1 polymer ?
#
loop_
_entity_poly.entity_id
_entity_poly.type
_entity_poly.pdbx_seq_one_letter_code
_entity_poly.pdbx_strand_id
1 'polypeptide(L)'
;MLKSTDIHRLHSSWTDHQLLSLSINLGQTPTGFGLWRANPILAQQKAYRVQLKQRLTCIVSSLPNQMTAQEQWDYVKSEIWLFTQRYAIDYTNWRKKSIKVLQRKRNAFLRSQPPIAIRLQCLPVMDQQIESLQQELVDIAALNAGIRWREHGEKSAGYLKRIHQVRNVEQSINYLQDTTSGSTVSSRTQLLKVSQAFYQELYSVDPVDKHDIDCYLQDLADLSQLNEADQSHWEAK
;
A
#
# COMPACT_ATOMS: atom_id res chain seq x y z
N MET A 1 -13.57 5.35 27.28
CA MET A 1 -13.67 6.81 27.52
C MET A 1 -13.82 7.53 26.17
N LEU A 2 -14.80 8.44 26.04
CA LEU A 2 -15.09 9.21 24.81
C LEU A 2 -13.93 10.18 24.50
N LYS A 3 -13.49 10.24 23.25
CA LYS A 3 -12.29 10.97 22.81
C LYS A 3 -12.60 12.20 21.95
N SER A 4 -13.63 12.16 21.12
CA SER A 4 -14.13 13.31 20.36
C SER A 4 -15.53 13.08 19.80
N THR A 5 -16.23 14.20 19.54
CA THR A 5 -17.50 14.25 18.81
C THR A 5 -17.38 15.31 17.73
N ASP A 6 -17.58 14.94 16.46
CA ASP A 6 -17.38 15.82 15.31
C ASP A 6 -18.52 15.67 14.29
N ILE A 7 -18.94 16.78 13.67
CA ILE A 7 -19.89 16.78 12.55
C ILE A 7 -19.11 17.04 11.25
N HIS A 8 -19.23 16.13 10.29
CA HIS A 8 -18.52 16.16 9.02
C HIS A 8 -19.48 16.29 7.84
N ARG A 9 -19.21 17.25 6.95
CA ARG A 9 -19.77 17.26 5.60
C ARG A 9 -19.16 16.10 4.81
N LEU A 10 -19.97 15.18 4.31
CA LEU A 10 -19.56 14.16 3.35
C LEU A 10 -19.73 14.67 1.92
N HIS A 11 -19.25 13.94 0.93
CA HIS A 11 -19.40 14.31 -0.46
C HIS A 11 -20.87 14.32 -0.87
N SER A 12 -21.30 15.40 -1.52
CA SER A 12 -22.70 15.67 -1.89
C SER A 12 -23.34 14.56 -2.73
N SER A 13 -22.60 14.01 -3.69
CA SER A 13 -23.09 12.91 -4.53
C SER A 13 -23.23 11.57 -3.82
N TRP A 14 -22.72 11.41 -2.58
CA TRP A 14 -22.85 10.16 -1.82
C TRP A 14 -24.03 10.20 -0.87
N THR A 15 -24.29 11.37 -0.26
CA THR A 15 -25.38 11.58 0.68
C THR A 15 -25.68 13.06 0.86
N ASP A 16 -26.95 13.36 1.07
CA ASP A 16 -27.49 14.63 1.51
C ASP A 16 -27.34 14.86 3.03
N HIS A 17 -26.99 13.82 3.79
CA HIS A 17 -26.79 13.89 5.24
C HIS A 17 -25.37 14.30 5.64
N GLN A 18 -25.25 14.78 6.89
CA GLN A 18 -23.97 15.02 7.56
C GLN A 18 -23.63 13.85 8.48
N LEU A 19 -22.34 13.53 8.60
CA LEU A 19 -21.88 12.46 9.47
C LEU A 19 -21.60 13.01 10.87
N LEU A 20 -22.30 12.47 11.88
CA LEU A 20 -21.93 12.62 13.27
C LEU A 20 -20.97 11.49 13.66
N SER A 21 -19.77 11.83 14.10
CA SER A 21 -18.72 10.88 14.48
C SER A 21 -18.46 10.94 15.98
N LEU A 22 -18.45 9.76 16.64
CA LEU A 22 -18.02 9.60 18.03
C LEU A 22 -16.83 8.65 18.10
N SER A 23 -15.74 9.08 18.74
CA SER A 23 -14.54 8.26 18.93
C SER A 23 -14.46 7.71 20.35
N ILE A 24 -14.48 6.40 20.51
CA ILE A 24 -14.39 5.72 21.81
C ILE A 24 -13.17 4.79 21.80
N ASN A 25 -12.34 4.84 22.84
CA ASN A 25 -11.24 3.89 23.01
C ASN A 25 -11.74 2.63 23.74
N LEU A 26 -11.67 1.47 23.08
CA LEU A 26 -12.10 0.17 23.59
C LEU A 26 -10.95 -0.83 23.77
N GLY A 27 -9.70 -0.35 23.78
CA GLY A 27 -8.52 -1.23 23.71
C GLY A 27 -8.29 -1.72 22.28
N GLN A 28 -7.02 -1.87 21.89
CA GLN A 28 -6.64 -2.32 20.55
C GLN A 28 -5.73 -3.53 20.67
N THR A 29 -6.00 -4.57 19.89
CA THR A 29 -5.01 -5.60 19.58
C THR A 29 -4.08 -5.05 18.49
N PRO A 30 -2.76 -4.96 18.73
CA PRO A 30 -1.85 -4.45 17.73
C PRO A 30 -1.82 -5.40 16.53
N THR A 31 -2.24 -4.91 15.37
CA THR A 31 -1.98 -5.57 14.09
C THR A 31 -0.59 -5.15 13.65
N GLY A 32 0.25 -6.12 13.26
CA GLY A 32 1.62 -5.82 12.80
C GLY A 32 1.63 -4.88 11.59
N PHE A 33 2.78 -4.25 11.33
CA PHE A 33 2.91 -3.18 10.33
C PHE A 33 2.63 -3.59 8.87
N GLY A 34 2.53 -4.90 8.59
CA GLY A 34 2.32 -5.44 7.25
C GLY A 34 3.48 -5.15 6.29
N LEU A 35 3.36 -5.62 5.04
CA LEU A 35 4.27 -5.22 3.98
C LEU A 35 3.87 -3.83 3.49
N TRP A 36 4.77 -2.86 3.63
CA TRP A 36 4.52 -1.52 3.09
C TRP A 36 4.53 -1.55 1.56
N ARG A 37 3.49 -0.98 0.95
CA ARG A 37 3.39 -0.77 -0.50
C ARG A 37 3.11 0.71 -0.76
N ALA A 38 3.84 1.30 -1.69
CA ALA A 38 3.61 2.68 -2.10
C ALA A 38 2.21 2.82 -2.71
N ASN A 39 1.47 3.85 -2.30
CA ASN A 39 0.20 4.16 -2.92
C ASN A 39 0.44 4.71 -4.34
N PRO A 40 -0.04 4.06 -5.41
CA PRO A 40 0.23 4.49 -6.78
C PRO A 40 -0.41 5.85 -7.11
N ILE A 41 -1.40 6.32 -6.33
CA ILE A 41 -1.98 7.67 -6.50
C ILE A 41 -0.91 8.75 -6.32
N LEU A 42 0.15 8.51 -5.53
CA LEU A 42 1.25 9.47 -5.37
C LEU A 42 1.90 9.80 -6.73
N ALA A 43 2.00 8.83 -7.65
CA ALA A 43 2.56 9.05 -8.98
C ALA A 43 1.73 10.01 -9.85
N GLN A 44 0.44 10.20 -9.54
CA GLN A 44 -0.42 11.15 -10.24
C GLN A 44 -0.17 12.59 -9.77
N GLN A 45 0.37 12.76 -8.56
CA GLN A 45 0.61 14.09 -7.98
C GLN A 45 1.80 14.78 -8.66
N LYS A 46 1.60 16.01 -9.11
CA LYS A 46 2.67 16.81 -9.75
C LYS A 46 3.84 17.05 -8.79
N ALA A 47 3.55 17.40 -7.53
CA ALA A 47 4.58 17.67 -6.53
C ALA A 47 5.48 16.46 -6.26
N TYR A 48 4.89 15.27 -6.09
CA TYR A 48 5.64 14.02 -5.92
C TYR A 48 6.55 13.75 -7.11
N ARG A 49 6.03 13.83 -8.34
CA ARG A 49 6.82 13.59 -9.57
C ARG A 49 8.02 14.54 -9.69
N VAL A 50 7.84 15.82 -9.38
CA VAL A 50 8.91 16.82 -9.43
C VAL A 50 10.00 16.51 -8.40
N GLN A 51 9.62 16.24 -7.15
CA GLN A 51 10.57 15.94 -6.07
C GLN A 51 11.29 14.60 -6.32
N LEU A 52 10.57 13.57 -6.79
CA LEU A 52 11.16 12.28 -7.13
C LEU A 52 12.20 12.44 -8.25
N LYS A 53 11.86 13.19 -9.31
CA LYS A 53 12.80 13.46 -10.42
C LYS A 53 14.06 14.15 -9.92
N GLN A 54 13.92 15.20 -9.11
CA GLN A 54 15.06 15.92 -8.52
C GLN A 54 15.93 15.00 -7.67
N ARG A 55 15.31 14.16 -6.84
CA ARG A 55 16.01 13.21 -5.96
C ARG A 55 16.77 12.16 -6.77
N LEU A 56 16.14 11.59 -7.80
CA LEU A 56 16.77 10.64 -8.71
C LEU A 56 17.98 11.26 -9.41
N THR A 57 17.84 12.47 -9.97
CA THR A 57 18.96 13.17 -10.61
C THR A 57 20.12 13.41 -9.64
N CYS A 58 19.84 13.76 -8.38
CA CYS A 58 20.87 13.92 -7.36
C CYS A 58 21.58 12.60 -7.03
N ILE A 59 20.80 11.53 -6.80
CA ILE A 59 21.32 10.20 -6.46
C ILE A 59 22.24 9.69 -7.57
N VAL A 60 21.74 9.68 -8.80
CA VAL A 60 22.49 9.14 -9.96
C VAL A 60 23.81 9.88 -10.16
N SER A 61 23.82 11.21 -10.00
CA SER A 61 25.04 12.02 -10.09
C SER A 61 26.04 11.78 -8.94
N SER A 62 25.60 11.17 -7.83
CA SER A 62 26.41 10.91 -6.64
C SER A 62 26.82 9.44 -6.47
N LEU A 63 26.46 8.57 -7.42
CA LEU A 63 26.76 7.14 -7.32
C LEU A 63 28.28 6.88 -7.43
N PRO A 64 28.86 6.10 -6.51
CA PRO A 64 30.26 5.69 -6.61
C PRO A 64 30.50 4.76 -7.81
N ASN A 65 31.56 5.04 -8.57
CA ASN A 65 32.01 4.18 -9.69
C ASN A 65 32.53 2.81 -9.24
N GLN A 66 32.79 2.65 -7.94
CA GLN A 66 33.36 1.43 -7.34
C GLN A 66 32.30 0.35 -7.09
N MET A 67 31.02 0.73 -7.09
CA MET A 67 29.90 -0.18 -6.86
C MET A 67 29.55 -0.92 -8.15
N THR A 68 29.21 -2.21 -8.02
CA THR A 68 28.63 -2.99 -9.11
C THR A 68 27.29 -2.40 -9.54
N ALA A 69 26.84 -2.70 -10.76
CA ALA A 69 25.55 -2.25 -11.25
C ALA A 69 24.37 -2.70 -10.35
N GLN A 70 24.49 -3.89 -9.74
CA GLN A 70 23.50 -4.40 -8.80
C GLN A 70 23.45 -3.57 -7.51
N GLU A 71 24.61 -3.29 -6.91
CA GLU A 71 24.69 -2.47 -5.70
C GLU A 71 24.19 -1.04 -5.94
N GLN A 72 24.51 -0.45 -7.10
CA GLN A 72 24.01 0.87 -7.49
C GLN A 72 22.48 0.86 -7.59
N TRP A 73 21.90 -0.18 -8.20
CA TRP A 73 20.45 -0.32 -8.31
C TRP A 73 19.77 -0.53 -6.95
N ASP A 74 20.34 -1.35 -6.09
CA ASP A 74 19.84 -1.58 -4.73
C ASP A 74 19.87 -0.31 -3.89
N TYR A 75 20.94 0.47 -4.02
CA TYR A 75 21.05 1.79 -3.38
C TYR A 75 19.95 2.74 -3.87
N VAL A 76 19.78 2.87 -5.19
CA VAL A 76 18.73 3.72 -5.79
C VAL A 76 17.34 3.29 -5.30
N LYS A 77 17.03 1.99 -5.31
CA LYS A 77 15.75 1.46 -4.79
C LYS A 77 15.53 1.84 -3.33
N SER A 78 16.56 1.71 -2.48
CA SER A 78 16.46 2.03 -1.05
C SER A 78 16.18 3.52 -0.80
N GLU A 79 16.83 4.41 -1.55
CA GLU A 79 16.63 5.85 -1.44
C GLU A 79 15.24 6.27 -1.93
N ILE A 80 14.77 5.72 -3.05
CA ILE A 80 13.41 5.96 -3.56
C ILE A 80 12.36 5.48 -2.56
N TRP A 81 12.60 4.31 -1.94
CA TRP A 81 11.72 3.75 -0.93
C TRP A 81 11.61 4.69 0.28
N LEU A 82 12.74 5.13 0.84
CA LEU A 82 12.78 6.07 1.97
C LEU A 82 12.08 7.40 1.65
N PHE A 83 12.38 7.97 0.47
CA PHE A 83 11.76 9.20 0.01
C PHE A 83 10.24 9.05 -0.11
N THR A 84 9.78 8.00 -0.80
CA THR A 84 8.36 7.77 -1.05
C THR A 84 7.60 7.52 0.25
N GLN A 85 8.19 6.77 1.18
CA GLN A 85 7.61 6.53 2.49
C GLN A 85 7.42 7.83 3.27
N ARG A 86 8.46 8.68 3.35
CA ARG A 86 8.39 10.00 4.01
C ARG A 86 7.33 10.89 3.38
N TYR A 87 7.37 11.03 2.05
CA TYR A 87 6.37 11.82 1.33
C TYR A 87 4.95 11.31 1.59
N ALA A 88 4.73 9.99 1.59
CA ALA A 88 3.41 9.39 1.83
C ALA A 88 2.89 9.69 3.25
N ILE A 89 3.77 9.61 4.25
CA ILE A 89 3.43 9.94 5.64
C ILE A 89 3.05 11.41 5.76
N ASP A 90 3.88 12.31 5.24
CA ASP A 90 3.65 13.75 5.27
C ASP A 90 2.38 14.13 4.55
N TYR A 91 2.14 13.57 3.37
CA TYR A 91 0.94 13.79 2.59
C TYR A 91 -0.31 13.28 3.30
N THR A 92 -0.25 12.11 3.93
CA THR A 92 -1.37 11.55 4.69
C THR A 92 -1.70 12.44 5.89
N ASN A 93 -0.69 12.90 6.62
CA ASN A 93 -0.85 13.83 7.74
C ASN A 93 -1.42 15.18 7.28
N TRP A 94 -0.90 15.72 6.18
CA TRP A 94 -1.39 16.92 5.55
C TRP A 94 -2.87 16.76 5.17
N ARG A 95 -3.26 15.73 4.43
CA ARG A 95 -4.65 15.51 4.00
C ARG A 95 -5.59 15.41 5.21
N LYS A 96 -5.20 14.64 6.23
CA LYS A 96 -5.99 14.51 7.47
C LYS A 96 -6.18 15.86 8.16
N LYS A 97 -5.12 16.66 8.27
CA LYS A 97 -5.17 18.01 8.84
C LYS A 97 -6.02 18.96 7.98
N SER A 98 -5.85 18.92 6.65
CA SER A 98 -6.57 19.74 5.69
C SER A 98 -8.07 19.51 5.74
N ILE A 99 -8.53 18.25 5.70
CA ILE A 99 -9.96 17.91 5.87
C ILE A 99 -10.47 18.49 7.19
N LYS A 100 -9.75 18.27 8.30
CA LYS A 100 -10.17 18.75 9.62
C LYS A 100 -10.26 20.28 9.69
N VAL A 101 -9.30 20.99 9.12
CA VAL A 101 -9.28 22.46 9.08
C VAL A 101 -10.41 22.99 8.20
N LEU A 102 -10.62 22.41 7.01
CA LEU A 102 -11.70 22.81 6.09
C LEU A 102 -13.08 22.61 6.72
N GLN A 103 -13.31 21.45 7.36
CA GLN A 103 -14.56 21.16 8.07
C GLN A 103 -14.82 22.18 9.20
N ARG A 104 -13.78 22.49 9.99
CA ARG A 104 -13.88 23.51 11.05
C ARG A 104 -14.16 24.89 10.50
N LYS A 105 -13.45 25.30 9.44
CA LYS A 105 -13.63 26.59 8.77
C LYS A 105 -15.05 26.73 8.23
N ARG A 106 -15.55 25.69 7.56
CA ARG A 106 -16.92 25.62 7.06
C ARG A 106 -17.95 25.74 8.19
N ASN A 107 -17.78 24.97 9.26
CA ASN A 107 -18.70 24.99 10.39
C ASN A 107 -18.67 26.34 11.13
N ALA A 108 -17.50 26.96 11.29
CA ALA A 108 -17.37 28.30 11.86
C ALA A 108 -18.05 29.35 10.97
N PHE A 109 -17.85 29.27 9.65
CA PHE A 109 -18.52 30.13 8.67
C PHE A 109 -20.04 29.99 8.71
N LEU A 110 -20.59 28.78 8.87
CA LEU A 110 -22.04 28.61 9.00
C LEU A 110 -22.57 29.18 10.34
N ARG A 111 -21.81 29.05 11.42
CA ARG A 111 -22.19 29.59 12.74
C ARG A 111 -22.18 31.11 12.79
N SER A 112 -21.40 31.78 11.96
CA SER A 112 -21.40 33.26 11.88
C SER A 112 -22.63 33.83 11.16
N GLN A 113 -23.57 32.97 10.73
CA GLN A 113 -24.81 33.35 10.05
C GLN A 113 -24.61 34.36 8.90
N PRO A 114 -23.71 34.07 7.93
CA PRO A 114 -23.40 35.00 6.86
C PRO A 114 -24.61 35.22 5.93
N PRO A 115 -24.73 36.41 5.31
CA PRO A 115 -25.78 36.68 4.34
C PRO A 115 -25.81 35.65 3.22
N ILE A 116 -26.99 35.43 2.64
CA ILE A 116 -27.19 34.38 1.63
C ILE A 116 -26.27 34.51 0.42
N ALA A 117 -26.01 35.74 -0.03
CA ALA A 117 -25.07 36.01 -1.13
C ALA A 117 -23.66 35.48 -0.82
N ILE A 118 -23.16 35.74 0.39
CA ILE A 118 -21.83 35.29 0.83
C ILE A 118 -21.80 33.76 0.99
N ARG A 119 -22.90 33.15 1.45
CA ARG A 119 -23.02 31.68 1.52
C ARG A 119 -22.90 31.02 0.15
N LEU A 120 -23.64 31.52 -0.83
CA LEU A 120 -23.65 30.98 -2.19
C LEU A 120 -22.28 31.11 -2.87
N GLN A 121 -21.49 32.13 -2.51
CA GLN A 121 -20.14 32.30 -3.03
C GLN A 121 -19.11 31.41 -2.32
N CYS A 122 -19.12 31.36 -0.99
CA CYS A 122 -18.01 30.77 -0.23
C CYS A 122 -18.18 29.28 0.07
N LEU A 123 -19.41 28.77 0.26
CA LEU A 123 -19.63 27.36 0.61
C LEU A 123 -19.20 26.40 -0.50
N PRO A 124 -19.54 26.63 -1.79
CA PRO A 124 -19.15 25.69 -2.84
C PRO A 124 -17.64 25.48 -2.92
N VAL A 125 -16.84 26.53 -2.68
CA VAL A 125 -15.37 26.44 -2.68
C VAL A 125 -14.87 25.53 -1.56
N MET A 126 -15.39 25.69 -0.33
CA MET A 126 -15.00 24.85 0.80
C MET A 126 -15.49 23.41 0.62
N ASP A 127 -16.71 23.24 0.11
CA ASP A 127 -17.32 21.93 -0.13
C ASP A 127 -16.55 21.16 -1.20
N GLN A 128 -16.21 21.79 -2.33
CA GLN A 128 -15.40 21.17 -3.38
C GLN A 128 -14.01 20.75 -2.88
N GLN A 129 -13.37 21.56 -2.02
CA GLN A 129 -12.07 21.20 -1.42
C GLN A 129 -12.18 19.99 -0.48
N ILE A 130 -13.24 19.93 0.33
CA ILE A 130 -13.52 18.77 1.19
C ILE A 130 -13.78 17.53 0.34
N GLU A 131 -14.62 17.67 -0.68
CA GLU A 131 -15.04 16.60 -1.59
C GLU A 131 -13.87 15.98 -2.33
N SER A 132 -12.95 16.82 -2.86
CA SER A 132 -11.75 16.34 -3.55
C SER A 132 -10.87 15.47 -2.64
N LEU A 133 -10.63 15.91 -1.40
CA LEU A 133 -9.82 15.14 -0.44
C LEU A 133 -10.53 13.86 0.05
N GLN A 134 -11.86 13.88 0.14
CA GLN A 134 -12.65 12.70 0.48
C GLN A 134 -12.68 11.68 -0.66
N GLN A 135 -12.79 12.14 -1.91
CA GLN A 135 -12.77 11.29 -3.08
C GLN A 135 -11.45 10.52 -3.18
N GLU A 136 -10.32 11.17 -2.90
CA GLU A 136 -9.02 10.49 -2.84
C GLU A 136 -8.99 9.36 -1.79
N LEU A 137 -9.61 9.56 -0.61
CA LEU A 137 -9.71 8.49 0.40
C LEU A 137 -10.53 7.30 -0.09
N VAL A 138 -11.59 7.56 -0.86
CA VAL A 138 -12.41 6.52 -1.48
C VAL A 138 -11.62 5.77 -2.55
N ASP A 139 -10.84 6.47 -3.37
CA ASP A 139 -9.98 5.84 -4.39
C ASP A 139 -8.90 4.95 -3.75
N ILE A 140 -8.33 5.37 -2.62
CA ILE A 140 -7.40 4.54 -1.82
C ILE A 140 -8.11 3.31 -1.25
N ALA A 141 -9.32 3.46 -0.71
CA ALA A 141 -10.09 2.35 -0.18
C ALA A 141 -10.45 1.34 -1.28
N ALA A 142 -10.83 1.81 -2.47
CA ALA A 142 -11.09 0.97 -3.63
C ALA A 142 -9.85 0.18 -4.06
N LEU A 143 -8.70 0.85 -4.11
CA LEU A 143 -7.41 0.22 -4.41
C LEU A 143 -7.08 -0.88 -3.40
N ASN A 144 -7.22 -0.61 -2.10
CA ASN A 144 -6.95 -1.58 -1.04
C ASN A 144 -7.94 -2.76 -1.05
N ALA A 145 -9.18 -2.52 -1.45
CA ALA A 145 -10.16 -3.59 -1.67
C ALA A 145 -9.79 -4.48 -2.88
N GLY A 146 -8.89 -4.03 -3.76
CA GLY A 146 -8.53 -4.74 -4.99
C GLY A 146 -9.61 -4.68 -6.07
N ILE A 147 -10.51 -3.69 -5.99
CA ILE A 147 -11.60 -3.53 -6.95
C ILE A 147 -11.04 -2.82 -8.18
N ARG A 148 -10.76 -3.61 -9.23
CA ARG A 148 -10.21 -3.14 -10.51
C ARG A 148 -11.30 -2.61 -11.45
N TRP A 149 -12.52 -3.16 -11.33
CA TRP A 149 -13.67 -2.80 -12.15
C TRP A 149 -14.65 -1.96 -11.31
N ARG A 150 -14.70 -0.66 -11.60
CA ARG A 150 -15.83 0.18 -11.18
C ARG A 150 -16.94 -0.08 -12.18
N GLU A 151 -17.95 -0.86 -11.82
CA GLU A 151 -19.21 -0.80 -12.57
C GLU A 151 -19.72 0.65 -12.48
N HIS A 152 -20.02 1.23 -13.64
CA HIS A 152 -20.44 2.61 -13.74
C HIS A 152 -21.76 2.84 -12.99
N GLY A 153 -21.67 3.27 -11.74
CA GLY A 153 -22.82 3.77 -10.98
C GLY A 153 -22.60 3.81 -9.48
N GLU A 154 -22.11 2.73 -8.86
CA GLU A 154 -22.06 2.65 -7.41
C GLU A 154 -20.68 3.02 -6.82
N LYS A 155 -20.61 4.25 -6.30
CA LYS A 155 -19.50 4.74 -5.46
C LYS A 155 -19.82 4.55 -3.97
N SER A 156 -20.35 3.40 -3.58
CA SER A 156 -20.67 3.19 -2.16
C SER A 156 -19.40 3.03 -1.33
N ALA A 157 -18.96 4.10 -0.67
CA ALA A 157 -17.83 4.06 0.27
C ALA A 157 -18.01 2.99 1.36
N GLY A 158 -19.27 2.72 1.75
CA GLY A 158 -19.62 1.65 2.68
C GLY A 158 -19.36 0.25 2.12
N TYR A 159 -19.69 0.02 0.84
CA TYR A 159 -19.40 -1.23 0.16
C TYR A 159 -17.88 -1.51 0.10
N LEU A 160 -17.08 -0.53 -0.33
CA LEU A 160 -15.62 -0.66 -0.41
C LEU A 160 -15.00 -1.01 0.94
N LYS A 161 -15.47 -0.34 2.01
CA LYS A 161 -15.03 -0.63 3.38
C LYS A 161 -15.35 -2.07 3.77
N ARG A 162 -16.55 -2.57 3.45
CA ARG A 162 -16.97 -3.94 3.76
C ARG A 162 -16.09 -4.96 3.03
N ILE A 163 -15.85 -4.79 1.74
CA ILE A 163 -14.98 -5.70 0.97
C ILE A 163 -13.57 -5.73 1.54
N HIS A 164 -12.99 -4.58 1.87
CA HIS A 164 -11.69 -4.51 2.53
C HIS A 164 -11.68 -5.23 3.89
N GLN A 165 -12.74 -5.11 4.69
CA GLN A 165 -12.87 -5.83 5.95
C GLN A 165 -12.94 -7.35 5.76
N VAL A 166 -13.78 -7.82 4.84
CA VAL A 166 -13.90 -9.26 4.50
C VAL A 166 -12.55 -9.82 4.07
N ARG A 167 -11.88 -9.14 3.14
CA ARG A 167 -10.55 -9.55 2.66
C ARG A 167 -9.52 -9.60 3.78
N ASN A 168 -9.51 -8.62 4.70
CA ASN A 168 -8.59 -8.64 5.83
C ASN A 168 -8.80 -9.85 6.74
N VAL A 169 -10.05 -10.28 6.93
CA VAL A 169 -10.37 -11.49 7.69
C VAL A 169 -9.90 -12.73 6.93
N GLU A 170 -10.20 -12.83 5.64
CA GLU A 170 -9.77 -13.96 4.79
C GLU A 170 -8.25 -14.09 4.68
N GLN A 171 -7.52 -12.98 4.65
CA GLN A 171 -6.06 -12.95 4.58
C GLN A 171 -5.38 -13.04 5.96
N SER A 172 -6.15 -13.14 7.04
CA SER A 172 -5.62 -13.30 8.39
C SER A 172 -5.48 -14.79 8.74
N ILE A 173 -4.26 -15.19 9.10
CA ILE A 173 -4.03 -16.50 9.71
C ILE A 173 -4.26 -16.33 11.21
N ASN A 174 -5.37 -16.87 11.70
CA ASN A 174 -5.77 -16.78 13.10
C ASN A 174 -5.21 -17.92 13.96
N TYR A 175 -5.00 -19.08 13.34
CA TYR A 175 -4.52 -20.28 14.00
C TYR A 175 -3.57 -21.03 13.07
N LEU A 176 -2.52 -21.59 13.64
CA LEU A 176 -1.65 -22.57 12.97
C LEU A 176 -1.47 -23.77 13.88
N GLN A 177 -1.26 -24.93 13.28
CA GLN A 177 -0.81 -26.10 14.00
C GLN A 177 0.72 -26.16 13.90
N ASP A 178 1.38 -26.28 15.05
CA ASP A 178 2.81 -26.55 15.09
C ASP A 178 3.04 -28.02 14.71
N THR A 179 3.80 -28.25 13.64
CA THR A 179 4.10 -29.59 13.12
C THR A 179 4.96 -30.42 14.08
N THR A 180 5.74 -29.77 14.96
CA THR A 180 6.64 -30.47 15.89
C THR A 180 5.92 -30.86 17.18
N SER A 181 5.06 -29.99 17.71
CA SER A 181 4.35 -30.22 18.97
C SER A 181 2.90 -30.72 18.81
N GLY A 182 2.34 -30.63 17.60
CA GLY A 182 0.94 -30.94 17.31
C GLY A 182 -0.07 -29.93 17.87
N SER A 183 0.40 -28.90 18.59
CA SER A 183 -0.44 -27.93 19.30
C SER A 183 -0.94 -26.81 18.39
N THR A 184 -2.17 -26.35 18.62
CA THR A 184 -2.74 -25.19 17.91
C THR A 184 -2.32 -23.90 18.59
N VAL A 185 -1.66 -23.02 17.85
CA VAL A 185 -1.22 -21.71 18.32
C VAL A 185 -2.08 -20.59 17.75
N SER A 186 -2.33 -19.56 18.55
CA SER A 186 -3.15 -18.39 18.18
C SER A 186 -2.46 -17.05 18.47
N SER A 187 -1.44 -17.05 19.33
CA SER A 187 -0.66 -15.85 19.61
C SER A 187 0.17 -15.45 18.40
N ARG A 188 0.22 -14.15 18.08
CA ARG A 188 0.98 -13.62 16.94
C ARG A 188 2.45 -14.06 16.94
N THR A 189 3.11 -14.01 18.08
CA THR A 189 4.52 -14.41 18.21
C THR A 189 4.71 -15.89 17.91
N GLN A 190 3.76 -16.73 18.36
CA GLN A 190 3.78 -18.16 18.09
C GLN A 190 3.47 -18.45 16.61
N LEU A 191 2.46 -17.79 16.04
CA LEU A 191 2.11 -17.90 14.61
C LEU A 191 3.31 -17.57 13.72
N LEU A 192 4.05 -16.49 14.03
CA LEU A 192 5.25 -16.10 13.29
C LEU A 192 6.37 -17.14 13.42
N LYS A 193 6.62 -17.64 14.64
CA LYS A 193 7.65 -18.65 14.89
C LYS A 193 7.37 -19.95 14.13
N VAL A 194 6.13 -20.45 14.20
CA VAL A 194 5.70 -21.66 13.49
C VAL A 194 5.78 -21.47 11.97
N SER A 195 5.29 -20.33 11.47
CA SER A 195 5.37 -20.00 10.03
C SER A 195 6.83 -19.94 9.56
N GLN A 196 7.71 -19.28 10.32
CA GLN A 196 9.12 -19.15 9.97
C GLN A 196 9.80 -20.52 9.93
N ALA A 197 9.60 -21.36 10.95
CA ALA A 197 10.17 -22.70 11.00
C ALA A 197 9.74 -23.54 9.79
N PHE A 198 8.44 -23.55 9.50
CA PHE A 198 7.88 -24.25 8.34
C PHE A 198 8.49 -23.79 7.01
N TYR A 199 8.56 -22.47 6.75
CA TYR A 199 9.13 -21.98 5.50
C TYR A 199 10.66 -22.12 5.44
N GLN A 200 11.37 -22.07 6.57
CA GLN A 200 12.80 -22.36 6.60
C GLN A 200 13.10 -23.81 6.24
N GLU A 201 12.26 -24.75 6.69
CA GLU A 201 12.34 -26.14 6.30
C GLU A 201 11.98 -26.34 4.82
N LEU A 202 10.86 -25.78 4.37
CA LEU A 202 10.38 -25.91 2.98
C LEU A 202 11.36 -25.37 1.94
N TYR A 203 12.07 -24.28 2.27
CA TYR A 203 13.09 -23.68 1.39
C TYR A 203 14.52 -24.05 1.81
N SER A 204 14.68 -25.02 2.71
CA SER A 204 16.00 -25.60 2.96
C SER A 204 16.43 -26.38 1.72
N VAL A 205 17.73 -26.36 1.43
CA VAL A 205 18.27 -27.08 0.28
C VAL A 205 18.17 -28.56 0.60
N ASP A 206 17.38 -29.30 -0.18
CA ASP A 206 17.42 -30.75 -0.12
C ASP A 206 18.85 -31.20 -0.46
N PRO A 207 19.46 -32.08 0.35
CA PRO A 207 20.78 -32.60 0.04
C PRO A 207 20.67 -33.44 -1.24
N VAL A 208 21.07 -32.86 -2.36
CA VAL A 208 21.24 -33.58 -3.62
C VAL A 208 22.58 -34.30 -3.56
N ASP A 209 22.57 -35.62 -3.77
CA ASP A 209 23.82 -36.37 -3.87
C ASP A 209 24.61 -35.86 -5.08
N LYS A 210 25.91 -35.60 -4.88
CA LYS A 210 26.81 -35.21 -5.98
C LYS A 210 26.87 -36.30 -7.04
N HIS A 211 26.73 -37.56 -6.64
CA HIS A 211 26.66 -38.68 -7.58
C HIS A 211 25.46 -38.55 -8.53
N ASP A 212 24.29 -38.15 -8.04
CA ASP A 212 23.09 -37.96 -8.87
C ASP A 212 23.26 -36.78 -9.84
N ILE A 213 23.93 -35.71 -9.40
CA ILE A 213 24.28 -34.57 -10.26
C ILE A 213 25.23 -35.03 -11.37
N ASP A 214 26.27 -35.78 -11.00
CA ASP A 214 27.27 -36.28 -11.96
C ASP A 214 26.63 -37.24 -12.96
N CYS A 215 25.79 -38.19 -12.51
CA CYS A 215 25.02 -39.08 -13.39
C CYS A 215 24.13 -38.30 -14.36
N TYR A 216 23.37 -37.31 -13.87
CA TYR A 216 22.53 -36.47 -14.71
C TYR A 216 23.35 -35.69 -15.75
N LEU A 217 24.49 -35.13 -15.37
CA LEU A 217 25.39 -34.43 -16.29
C LEU A 217 26.03 -35.38 -17.31
N GLN A 218 26.29 -36.63 -16.93
CA GLN A 218 26.79 -37.68 -17.82
C GLN A 218 25.74 -38.04 -18.88
N ASP A 219 24.47 -38.20 -18.47
CA ASP A 219 23.36 -38.48 -19.38
C ASP A 219 23.11 -37.34 -20.38
N LEU A 220 23.41 -36.10 -19.99
CA LEU A 220 23.36 -34.93 -20.87
C LEU A 220 24.53 -34.85 -21.86
N ALA A 221 25.66 -35.51 -21.58
CA ALA A 221 26.85 -35.46 -22.44
C ALA A 221 26.63 -36.17 -23.79
N ASP A 222 25.71 -37.13 -23.84
CA ASP A 222 25.33 -37.87 -25.05
C ASP A 222 24.25 -37.14 -25.88
N LEU A 223 23.72 -36.01 -25.40
CA LEU A 223 22.80 -35.19 -26.18
C LEU A 223 23.54 -34.45 -27.29
N SER A 224 22.93 -34.43 -28.47
CA SER A 224 23.43 -33.67 -29.63
C SER A 224 23.61 -32.20 -29.26
N GLN A 225 24.86 -31.73 -29.26
CA GLN A 225 25.17 -30.32 -29.13
C GLN A 225 24.65 -29.54 -30.34
N LEU A 226 24.16 -28.33 -30.11
CA LEU A 226 23.73 -27.44 -31.18
C LEU A 226 24.90 -27.15 -32.13
N ASN A 227 24.63 -27.30 -33.42
CA ASN A 227 25.56 -27.02 -34.50
C ASN A 227 25.88 -25.52 -34.51
N GLU A 228 27.06 -25.10 -34.99
CA GLU A 228 27.44 -23.68 -35.09
C GLU A 228 26.41 -22.82 -35.87
N ALA A 229 25.71 -23.45 -36.83
CA ALA A 229 24.63 -22.81 -37.59
C ALA A 229 23.38 -22.51 -36.74
N ASP A 230 23.06 -23.36 -35.75
CA ASP A 230 21.89 -23.19 -34.89
C ASP A 230 22.17 -22.24 -33.72
N GLN A 231 23.42 -22.17 -33.24
CA GLN A 231 23.86 -21.16 -32.25
C GLN A 231 23.76 -19.74 -32.81
N SER A 232 24.18 -19.53 -34.06
CA SER A 232 24.13 -18.23 -34.75
C SER A 232 22.71 -17.66 -34.88
N HIS A 233 21.68 -18.51 -34.91
CA HIS A 233 20.27 -18.11 -34.99
C HIS A 233 19.72 -17.53 -33.67
N TRP A 234 20.33 -17.86 -32.53
CA TRP A 234 19.86 -17.40 -31.21
C TRP A 234 20.57 -16.16 -30.68
N GLU A 235 21.78 -15.86 -31.14
CA GLU A 235 22.52 -14.65 -30.74
C GLU A 235 22.12 -13.38 -31.53
N ALA A 236 21.32 -13.53 -32.60
CA ALA A 236 20.86 -12.44 -33.45
C ALA A 236 19.47 -11.86 -33.08
N LYS A 237 18.91 -12.21 -31.91
CA LYS A 237 17.57 -11.79 -31.47
C LYS A 237 17.60 -11.04 -30.15
#